data_AF-A0A0C3IN10-F1
#
_entry.id   AF-A0A0C3IN10-F1
#
_cell.length_a   1.000
_cell.length_b   1.000
_cell.length_c   1.000
_cell.angle_alpha   90.00
_cell.angle_beta   90.00
_cell.angle_gamma   90.00
#
_symmetry.space_group_name_H-M   'P 1'
#
loop_
_entity.id
_entity.type
_entity.pdbx_description
1 polymer ?
#
loop_
_entity_poly.entity_id
_entity_poly.type
_entity_poly.pdbx_seq_one_letter_code
_entity_poly.pdbx_strand_id
1 'polypeptide(L)'
;MVKLKSGVQDDDIQSWKWLQCLIEMLGEHGMSSKESSVENGVENILHVKNMPWHRNIDQELEIMDFQCILDTNVFSPQDSKPLTHKCAPDNPSTTHSAAKALPLALYDGAWIAQLTKCEIEALNIPQQTFPWVKFIIA
;
A
#
# COMPACT_ATOMS: atom_id res chain seq x y z
N MET A 1 -19.01 0.54 11.54
CA MET A 1 -18.61 1.30 12.74
C MET A 1 -17.33 0.65 13.22
N VAL A 2 -16.19 1.11 12.70
CA VAL A 2 -14.89 0.53 13.04
C VAL A 2 -14.66 0.77 14.52
N LYS A 3 -14.68 -0.32 15.29
CA LYS A 3 -14.22 -0.28 16.67
C LYS A 3 -12.70 -0.29 16.64
N LEU A 4 -12.09 0.89 16.72
CA LEU A 4 -10.76 1.02 17.33
C LEU A 4 -10.86 0.33 18.68
N LYS A 5 -10.20 -0.82 18.80
CA LYS A 5 -10.22 -1.65 19.99
C LYS A 5 -9.62 -0.81 21.11
N SER A 6 -10.46 -0.39 22.05
CA SER A 6 -10.12 0.45 23.20
C SER A 6 -9.30 -0.33 24.23
N GLY A 7 -8.11 -0.78 23.85
CA GLY A 7 -7.21 -1.52 24.70
C GLY A 7 -5.78 -1.38 24.21
N VAL A 8 -5.03 -0.53 24.92
CA VAL A 8 -3.58 -0.31 24.83
C VAL A 8 -3.15 0.65 23.72
N GLN A 9 -2.83 1.87 24.15
CA GLN A 9 -2.26 3.01 23.42
C GLN A 9 -0.95 2.69 22.63
N ASP A 10 -0.42 1.47 22.78
CA ASP A 10 0.84 1.00 22.18
C ASP A 10 0.61 0.28 20.84
N ASP A 11 -0.58 -0.32 20.61
CA ASP A 11 -0.89 -1.08 19.39
C ASP A 11 -0.97 -0.19 18.13
N ASP A 12 -1.45 1.05 18.29
CA ASP A 12 -1.49 2.03 17.19
C ASP A 12 -0.07 2.46 16.81
N ILE A 13 0.80 2.72 17.80
CA ILE A 13 2.19 3.13 17.57
C ILE A 13 2.97 2.03 16.82
N GLN A 14 2.76 0.76 17.17
CA GLN A 14 3.39 -0.35 16.45
C GLN A 14 2.86 -0.44 15.01
N SER A 15 1.58 -0.18 14.79
CA SER A 15 0.97 -0.16 13.46
C SER A 15 1.54 0.97 12.58
N TRP A 16 1.72 2.16 13.16
CA TRP A 16 2.35 3.29 12.49
C TRP A 16 3.84 3.06 12.19
N LYS A 17 4.58 2.46 13.13
CA LYS A 17 5.98 2.05 12.91
C LYS A 17 6.09 1.00 11.81
N TRP A 18 5.17 0.04 11.78
CA TRP A 18 5.11 -0.97 10.72
C TRP A 18 4.86 -0.33 9.35
N LEU A 19 3.91 0.60 9.26
CA LEU A 19 3.61 1.32 8.02
C LEU A 19 4.81 2.16 7.57
N GLN A 20 5.48 2.85 8.50
CA GLN A 20 6.71 3.59 8.21
C GLN A 20 7.80 2.67 7.66
N CYS A 21 8.05 1.52 8.30
CA CYS A 21 9.00 0.52 7.81
C CYS A 21 8.63 0.01 6.40
N LEU A 22 7.35 -0.23 6.13
CA LEU A 22 6.87 -0.63 4.80
C LEU A 22 7.22 0.43 3.75
N ILE A 23 6.89 1.70 4.03
CA ILE A 23 7.15 2.83 3.12
C ILE A 23 8.65 3.01 2.89
N GLU A 24 9.47 2.96 3.96
CA GLU A 24 10.92 3.11 3.87
C GLU A 24 11.57 1.99 3.04
N MET A 25 11.10 0.75 3.17
CA MET A 25 11.59 -0.38 2.37
C MET A 25 11.17 -0.31 0.91
N LEU A 26 9.92 0.08 0.64
CA LEU A 26 9.43 0.23 -0.74
C LEU A 26 10.17 1.37 -1.46
N GLY A 27 10.52 2.43 -0.73
CA GLY A 27 11.29 3.56 -1.24
C GLY A 27 10.65 4.18 -2.49
N GLU A 28 11.46 4.84 -3.31
CA GLU A 28 10.98 5.50 -4.54
C GLU A 28 10.43 4.51 -5.57
N HIS A 29 10.97 3.29 -5.62
CA HIS A 29 10.66 2.32 -6.66
C HIS A 29 9.43 1.45 -6.37
N GLY A 30 9.00 1.38 -5.11
CA GLY A 30 7.77 0.70 -4.70
C GLY A 30 6.53 1.58 -4.70
N MET A 31 6.68 2.89 -4.93
CA MET A 31 5.56 3.83 -4.99
C MET A 31 5.05 4.00 -6.42
N SER A 32 3.74 3.78 -6.60
CA SER A 32 3.07 3.93 -7.91
C SER A 32 2.79 5.41 -8.20
N SER A 33 3.82 6.17 -8.57
CA SER A 33 3.79 7.64 -8.68
C SER A 33 3.02 8.20 -9.89
N LYS A 34 2.10 7.42 -10.50
CA LYS A 34 1.23 7.90 -11.58
C LYS A 34 -0.23 7.68 -11.22
N GLU A 35 -0.68 8.43 -10.24
CA GLU A 35 -2.08 8.60 -9.92
C GLU A 35 -2.75 9.34 -11.08
N SER A 36 -3.76 8.71 -11.68
CA SER A 36 -4.67 9.42 -12.58
C SER A 36 -5.85 9.87 -11.74
N SER A 37 -5.92 11.15 -11.39
CA SER A 37 -7.15 11.74 -10.85
C SER A 37 -8.18 11.75 -11.97
N VAL A 38 -9.09 10.77 -11.97
CA VAL A 38 -10.30 10.86 -12.80
C VAL A 38 -11.29 11.70 -11.99
N GLU A 39 -11.36 12.98 -12.32
CA GLU A 39 -12.37 13.89 -11.78
C GLU A 39 -13.72 13.55 -12.43
N ASN A 40 -14.30 12.42 -12.03
CA ASN A 40 -15.69 12.15 -12.30
C ASN A 40 -16.42 13.08 -11.32
N GLY A 41 -17.13 14.11 -11.80
CA GLY A 41 -17.66 15.26 -11.02
C GLY A 41 -18.60 14.96 -9.83
N VAL A 42 -18.60 13.73 -9.32
CA VAL A 42 -19.30 13.19 -8.15
C VAL A 42 -18.31 12.74 -7.05
N GLU A 43 -17.15 12.15 -7.37
CA GLU A 43 -16.15 11.66 -6.41
C GLU A 43 -14.72 11.81 -6.95
N ASN A 44 -13.81 12.39 -6.16
CA ASN A 44 -12.38 12.41 -6.47
C ASN A 44 -11.74 11.12 -5.95
N ILE A 45 -11.39 10.22 -6.87
CA ILE A 45 -10.75 8.94 -6.58
C ILE A 45 -9.37 8.91 -7.25
N LEU A 46 -8.36 8.47 -6.49
CA LEU A 46 -7.03 8.22 -7.00
C LEU A 46 -6.95 6.79 -7.54
N HIS A 47 -6.82 6.67 -8.85
CA HIS A 47 -6.58 5.37 -9.49
C HIS A 47 -5.10 5.05 -9.44
N VAL A 48 -4.75 4.06 -8.63
CA VAL A 48 -3.37 3.57 -8.46
C VAL A 48 -3.07 2.57 -9.57
N LYS A 49 -1.93 2.73 -10.25
CA LYS A 49 -1.52 1.77 -11.29
C LYS A 49 -1.19 0.40 -10.70
N ASN A 50 -1.56 -0.65 -11.41
CA ASN A 50 -1.28 -2.01 -11.03
C ASN A 50 0.22 -2.31 -11.13
N MET A 51 0.83 -2.77 -10.04
CA MET A 51 2.20 -3.24 -10.00
C MET A 51 2.19 -4.78 -9.93
N PRO A 52 2.32 -5.50 -11.04
CA PRO A 52 2.11 -6.95 -11.06
C PRO A 52 3.11 -7.72 -10.19
N TRP A 53 4.27 -7.12 -9.92
CA TRP A 53 5.29 -7.69 -9.06
C TRP A 53 5.06 -7.42 -7.58
N HIS A 54 4.27 -6.39 -7.24
CA HIS A 54 4.04 -5.96 -5.87
C HIS A 54 2.85 -6.71 -5.29
N ARG A 55 2.96 -7.12 -4.03
CA ARG A 55 1.85 -7.74 -3.32
C ARG A 55 0.65 -6.79 -3.26
N ASN A 56 -0.55 -7.36 -3.39
CA ASN A 56 -1.79 -6.61 -3.18
C ASN A 56 -1.85 -6.10 -1.72
N ILE A 57 -2.04 -4.79 -1.56
CA ILE A 57 -2.18 -4.08 -0.28
C ILE A 57 -3.46 -3.25 -0.21
N ASP A 58 -4.48 -3.64 -1.01
CA ASP A 58 -5.70 -2.85 -1.17
C ASP A 58 -6.45 -2.72 0.15
N GLN A 59 -6.42 -3.76 0.98
CA GLN A 59 -7.03 -3.75 2.30
C GLN A 59 -6.36 -2.72 3.22
N GLU A 60 -5.03 -2.65 3.22
CA GLU A 60 -4.27 -1.70 4.02
C GLU A 60 -4.52 -0.26 3.57
N LEU A 61 -4.62 -0.02 2.25
CA LEU A 61 -4.98 1.28 1.69
C LEU A 61 -6.41 1.70 2.08
N GLU A 62 -7.37 0.78 2.01
CA GLU A 62 -8.76 1.05 2.40
C GLU A 62 -8.88 1.49 3.87
N ILE A 63 -8.06 0.89 4.75
CA ILE A 63 -8.00 1.26 6.16
C ILE A 63 -7.42 2.67 6.35
N MET A 64 -6.34 2.99 5.63
CA MET A 64 -5.74 4.32 5.68
C MET A 64 -6.73 5.40 5.21
N ASP A 65 -7.43 5.15 4.10
CA ASP A 65 -8.45 6.05 3.57
C ASP A 65 -9.59 6.24 4.57
N PHE A 66 -10.07 5.14 5.17
CA PHE A 66 -11.13 5.19 6.17
C PHE A 66 -10.72 5.99 7.41
N GLN A 67 -9.49 5.81 7.89
CA GLN A 67 -8.95 6.60 9.00
C GLN A 67 -8.83 8.09 8.64
N CYS A 68 -8.36 8.41 7.43
CA CYS A 68 -8.26 9.80 6.99
C CYS A 68 -9.63 10.49 6.90
N ILE A 69 -10.67 9.78 6.48
CA ILE A 69 -12.04 10.31 6.42
C ILE A 69 -12.61 10.54 7.83
N LEU A 70 -12.32 9.67 8.80
CA LEU A 70 -12.81 9.80 10.17
C LEU A 70 -12.06 10.87 10.98
N ASP A 71 -10.77 11.04 10.75
CA ASP A 71 -9.92 11.95 11.53
C ASP A 71 -10.05 13.41 11.07
N THR A 72 -11.20 13.99 11.40
CA THR A 72 -11.53 15.40 11.13
C THR A 72 -10.67 16.42 11.91
N ASN A 73 -9.85 15.97 12.86
CA ASN A 73 -8.99 16.86 13.66
C ASN A 73 -7.59 17.05 13.06
N VAL A 74 -7.14 16.12 12.20
CA VAL A 74 -5.84 16.20 11.52
C VAL A 74 -5.93 17.03 10.24
N PHE A 75 -7.06 16.99 9.53
CA PHE A 75 -7.27 17.73 8.28
C PHE A 75 -8.03 19.02 8.53
N SER A 76 -7.45 20.16 8.16
CA SER A 76 -8.16 21.43 8.25
C SER A 76 -9.22 21.55 7.15
N PRO A 77 -10.34 22.27 7.37
CA PRO A 77 -11.33 22.54 6.32
C PRO A 77 -10.77 23.30 5.11
N GLN A 78 -9.56 23.88 5.23
CA GLN A 78 -8.89 24.63 4.17
C GLN A 78 -7.99 23.75 3.31
N ASP A 79 -7.70 22.52 3.75
CA ASP A 79 -6.88 21.57 3.01
C ASP A 79 -7.73 20.73 2.05
N SER A 80 -7.05 20.12 1.09
CA SER A 80 -7.68 19.15 0.19
C SER A 80 -8.30 18.00 0.98
N LYS A 81 -9.56 17.68 0.66
CA LYS A 81 -10.24 16.52 1.25
C LYS A 81 -9.41 15.25 1.00
N PRO A 82 -9.36 14.32 1.97
CA PRO A 82 -8.77 13.01 1.75
C PRO A 82 -9.41 12.35 0.52
N LEU A 83 -8.55 11.86 -0.38
CA LEU A 83 -8.98 11.14 -1.58
C LEU A 83 -8.91 9.65 -1.30
N THR A 84 -9.89 8.91 -1.84
CA THR A 84 -9.87 7.44 -1.77
C THR A 84 -8.98 6.88 -2.86
N HIS A 85 -8.19 5.88 -2.52
CA HIS A 85 -7.35 5.13 -3.43
C HIS A 85 -8.13 3.89 -3.92
N LYS A 86 -8.10 3.65 -5.23
CA LYS A 86 -8.64 2.41 -5.82
C LYS A 86 -7.61 1.74 -6.70
N CYS A 87 -7.26 0.51 -6.35
CA CYS A 87 -6.61 -0.45 -7.22
C CYS A 87 -7.70 -1.31 -7.86
N ALA A 88 -7.90 -1.16 -9.17
CA ALA A 88 -8.88 -1.94 -9.91
C ALA A 88 -8.16 -2.81 -10.96
N PRO A 89 -8.64 -4.03 -11.28
CA PRO A 89 -8.00 -4.90 -12.26
C PRO A 89 -7.85 -4.28 -13.65
N ASP A 90 -8.72 -3.33 -14.00
CA ASP A 90 -8.71 -2.56 -15.24
C ASP A 90 -7.79 -1.33 -15.19
N ASN A 91 -7.22 -0.99 -14.04
CA ASN A 91 -6.22 0.07 -13.95
C ASN A 91 -4.99 -0.29 -14.80
N PRO A 92 -4.38 0.70 -15.49
CA PRO A 92 -3.21 0.44 -16.30
C PRO A 92 -2.05 -0.03 -15.42
N SER A 93 -1.32 -1.04 -15.90
CA SER A 93 -0.11 -1.49 -15.22
C SER A 93 0.96 -0.39 -15.24
N THR A 94 1.76 -0.37 -14.18
CA THR A 94 2.95 0.47 -14.12
C THR A 94 3.95 0.06 -15.20
N THR A 95 4.69 1.04 -15.73
CA THR A 95 5.86 0.78 -16.59
C THR A 95 7.13 0.55 -15.77
N HIS A 96 7.06 0.69 -14.44
CA HIS A 96 8.20 0.51 -13.55
C HIS A 96 8.60 -0.96 -13.47
N SER A 97 9.89 -1.22 -13.61
CA SER A 97 10.46 -2.54 -13.36
C SER A 97 10.29 -2.93 -11.89
N ALA A 98 10.27 -4.23 -11.60
CA ALA A 98 10.26 -4.72 -10.24
C ALA A 98 11.42 -4.12 -9.43
N ALA A 99 11.10 -3.58 -8.26
CA ALA A 99 12.11 -3.09 -7.33
C ALA A 99 13.00 -4.26 -6.88
N LYS A 100 14.30 -3.99 -6.70
CA LYS A 100 15.30 -4.98 -6.26
C LYS A 100 15.54 -4.85 -4.77
N ALA A 101 16.11 -5.89 -4.17
CA ALA A 101 16.48 -5.95 -2.76
C ALA A 101 15.31 -5.77 -1.78
N LEU A 102 14.08 -6.07 -2.22
CA LEU A 102 12.92 -6.09 -1.34
C LEU A 102 12.77 -7.47 -0.68
N PRO A 103 12.31 -7.55 0.59
CA PRO A 103 11.93 -8.81 1.21
C PRO A 103 10.94 -9.58 0.35
N LEU A 104 11.07 -10.92 0.32
CA LEU A 104 10.22 -11.79 -0.50
C LEU A 104 8.72 -11.55 -0.27
N ALA A 105 8.35 -11.20 0.96
CA ALA A 105 6.97 -10.98 1.38
C ALA A 105 6.30 -9.75 0.76
N LEU A 106 7.06 -8.84 0.14
CA LEU A 106 6.54 -7.67 -0.58
C LEU A 106 6.25 -7.96 -2.06
N TYR A 107 6.78 -9.07 -2.60
CA TYR A 107 6.45 -9.48 -3.95
C TYR A 107 5.14 -10.27 -3.98
N ASP A 108 4.43 -10.16 -5.10
CA ASP A 108 3.29 -11.03 -5.37
C ASP A 108 3.75 -12.49 -5.58
N GLY A 109 3.11 -13.42 -4.89
CA GLY A 109 3.49 -14.82 -4.94
C GLY A 109 3.22 -15.48 -6.29
N ALA A 110 2.14 -15.08 -6.97
CA ALA A 110 1.81 -15.61 -8.30
C ALA A 110 2.77 -15.06 -9.36
N TRP A 111 3.23 -13.81 -9.19
CA TRP A 111 4.26 -13.21 -10.04
C TRP A 111 5.62 -13.87 -9.85
N ILE A 112 6.08 -14.05 -8.60
CA ILE A 112 7.35 -14.75 -8.31
C ILE A 112 7.36 -16.17 -8.89
N ALA A 113 6.23 -16.89 -8.83
CA ALA A 113 6.11 -18.25 -9.35
C ALA A 113 6.26 -18.35 -10.88
N GLN A 114 6.09 -17.24 -11.61
CA GLN A 114 6.25 -17.19 -13.06
C GLN A 114 7.68 -16.88 -13.51
N LEU A 115 8.55 -16.45 -12.59
CA LEU A 115 9.91 -16.05 -12.92
C LEU A 115 10.86 -17.24 -13.07
N THR A 116 11.82 -17.07 -13.96
CA THR A 116 12.96 -17.98 -14.06
C THR A 116 13.92 -17.80 -12.89
N LYS A 117 14.76 -18.81 -12.65
CA LYS A 117 15.79 -18.76 -11.60
C LYS A 117 16.71 -17.54 -11.75
N CYS A 118 17.13 -17.22 -12.97
CA CYS A 118 18.00 -16.08 -13.25
C CYS A 118 17.32 -14.73 -12.93
N GLU A 119 16.02 -14.62 -13.19
CA GLU A 119 15.25 -13.41 -12.87
C GLU A 119 15.09 -13.23 -11.36
N ILE A 120 14.83 -14.33 -10.62
CA ILE A 120 14.76 -14.30 -9.15
C ILE A 120 16.11 -13.89 -8.56
N GLU A 121 17.22 -14.42 -9.07
CA GLU A 121 18.56 -14.03 -8.63
C GLU A 121 18.84 -12.54 -8.90
N ALA A 122 18.37 -12.00 -10.03
CA ALA A 122 18.53 -10.58 -10.37
C ALA A 122 17.77 -9.62 -9.43
N LEU A 123 16.76 -10.11 -8.70
CA LEU A 123 16.05 -9.33 -7.69
C LEU A 123 16.86 -9.12 -6.41
N ASN A 124 17.93 -9.90 -6.16
CA ASN A 124 18.76 -9.80 -4.95
C ASN A 124 17.94 -9.81 -3.65
N ILE A 125 17.00 -10.74 -3.54
CA ILE A 125 16.06 -10.81 -2.41
C ILE A 125 16.83 -11.05 -1.09
N PRO A 126 16.75 -10.16 -0.09
CA PRO A 126 17.39 -10.35 1.19
C PRO A 126 16.71 -11.50 1.96
N GLN A 127 17.47 -12.19 2.82
CA GLN A 127 16.92 -13.24 3.69
C GLN A 127 16.01 -12.70 4.80
N GLN A 128 15.96 -11.38 4.98
CA GLN A 128 15.12 -10.75 5.97
C GLN A 128 13.64 -11.00 5.64
N THR A 129 12.91 -11.47 6.64
CA THR A 129 11.46 -11.60 6.56
C THR A 129 10.80 -10.27 6.94
N PHE A 130 9.76 -9.89 6.20
CA PHE A 130 8.92 -8.76 6.58
C PHE A 130 7.64 -9.28 7.26
N PRO A 131 7.42 -8.97 8.56
CA PRO A 131 6.24 -9.42 9.26
C PRO A 131 5.03 -8.57 8.82
N TRP A 132 4.09 -9.20 8.13
CA TRP A 132 2.82 -8.54 7.80
C TRP A 132 1.92 -8.44 9.03
N VAL A 133 1.43 -7.24 9.31
CA VAL A 133 0.42 -7.01 10.34
C VAL A 133 -0.95 -7.28 9.74
N LYS A 134 -1.78 -8.06 10.44
CA LYS A 134 -3.17 -8.27 10.06
C LYS A 134 -4.03 -7.23 10.76
N PHE A 135 -4.60 -6.32 9.99
CA PHE A 135 -5.62 -5.42 10.48
C PHE A 135 -6.98 -6.11 10.43
N ILE A 136 -7.64 -6.24 11.60
CA ILE A 136 -9.00 -6.78 11.68
C ILE A 136 -9.96 -5.60 11.64
N ILE A 137 -10.72 -5.49 10.55
CA ILE A 137 -11.83 -4.54 10.43
C ILE A 137 -13.04 -5.16 11.14
N ALA A 138 -13.59 -4.46 12.13
CA ALA A 138 -14.76 -4.86 12.92
C ALA A 138 -16.00 -4.01 12.59
#